data_AF-A0A919EFQ1-F1
#
_entry.id   AF-A0A919EFQ1-F1
#
_cell.length_a   1.000
_cell.length_b   1.000
_cell.length_c   1.000
_cell.angle_alpha   90.00
_cell.angle_beta   90.00
_cell.angle_gamma   90.00
#
_symmetry.space_group_name_H-M   'P 1'
#
loop_
_entity.id
_entity.type
_entity.pdbx_description
1 polymer ?
#
loop_
_entity_poly.entity_id
_entity_poly.type
_entity_poly.pdbx_seq_one_letter_code
_entity_poly.pdbx_strand_id
1 'polypeptide(L)'
;MTTHPKLPRAEWLASRARILGCAASVVHDAEYRIMLLRTSSGAWQWPGGGHDEGEDLWQTAVRETYSGSAQAGQQPGRVRLVT
;
A
#
# COMPACT_ATOMS: atom_id res chain seq x y z
N MET A 1 -0.64 -19.38 -0.47
CA MET A 1 0.25 -18.25 -0.12
C MET A 1 1.55 -18.42 -0.88
N THR A 2 1.69 -17.80 -2.05
CA THR A 2 2.94 -17.81 -2.81
C THR A 2 3.89 -16.82 -2.18
N THR A 3 4.94 -17.32 -1.53
CA THR A 3 6.03 -16.51 -0.98
C THR A 3 6.76 -15.85 -2.15
N HIS A 4 6.63 -14.53 -2.30
CA HIS A 4 7.41 -13.82 -3.31
C HIS A 4 8.91 -14.03 -3.04
N PRO A 5 9.71 -14.37 -4.06
CA PRO A 5 11.14 -14.55 -3.89
C PRO A 5 11.77 -13.25 -3.38
N LYS A 6 12.46 -13.32 -2.24
CA LYS A 6 13.21 -12.20 -1.69
C LYS A 6 14.52 -12.07 -2.47
N LEU A 7 14.52 -11.23 -3.50
CA LEU A 7 15.73 -10.91 -4.26
C LEU A 7 16.74 -10.13 -3.38
N PRO A 8 18.05 -10.33 -3.59
CA PRO A 8 19.08 -9.45 -3.05
C PRO A 8 18.81 -7.98 -3.42
N ARG A 9 19.11 -7.04 -2.51
CA ARG A 9 18.76 -5.60 -2.67
C ARG A 9 19.14 -5.02 -4.03
N ALA A 10 20.33 -5.32 -4.54
CA ALA A 10 20.80 -4.77 -5.81
C ALA A 10 19.99 -5.29 -7.01
N GLU A 11 19.63 -6.57 -6.98
CA GLU A 11 18.85 -7.23 -8.03
C GLU A 11 17.39 -6.79 -7.98
N TRP A 12 16.84 -6.63 -6.78
CA TRP A 12 15.52 -6.02 -6.58
C TRP A 12 15.47 -4.58 -7.11
N LEU A 13 16.50 -3.77 -6.85
CA LEU A 13 16.56 -2.39 -7.37
C LEU A 13 16.70 -2.36 -8.90
N ALA A 14 17.46 -3.30 -9.47
CA ALA A 14 17.68 -3.39 -10.91
C ALA A 14 16.46 -3.90 -11.68
N SER A 15 15.60 -4.70 -11.05
CA SER A 15 14.37 -5.21 -11.66
C SER A 15 13.20 -4.23 -11.63
N ARG A 16 13.29 -3.12 -10.88
CA ARG A 16 12.23 -2.10 -10.89
C ARG A 16 12.33 -1.26 -12.17
N ALA A 17 11.21 -1.09 -12.85
CA ALA A 17 11.09 -0.16 -13.97
C ALA A 17 11.58 1.25 -13.55
N ARG A 18 12.32 1.92 -14.45
CA ARG A 18 12.87 3.27 -14.25
C ARG A 18 11.81 4.35 -13.97
N ILE A 19 10.54 4.04 -14.23
CA ILE A 19 9.38 4.78 -13.75
C ILE A 19 8.64 3.86 -12.78
N LEU A 20 8.72 4.17 -11.49
CA LEU A 20 7.93 3.50 -10.48
C LEU A 20 6.50 4.01 -10.59
N GLY A 21 5.65 3.28 -11.31
CA GLY A 21 4.20 3.44 -11.18
C GLY A 21 3.81 3.18 -9.73
N CYS A 22 3.06 4.08 -9.13
CA CYS A 22 2.46 3.88 -7.83
C CYS A 22 1.02 4.39 -7.87
N ALA A 23 0.17 3.75 -7.08
CA ALA A 23 -1.19 4.17 -6.90
C ALA A 23 -1.49 4.28 -5.40
N ALA A 24 -2.29 5.27 -5.04
CA ALA A 24 -2.79 5.46 -3.69
C ALA A 24 -4.28 5.79 -3.75
N SER A 25 -5.01 5.37 -2.72
CA SER A 25 -6.45 5.55 -2.62
C SER A 25 -6.78 6.51 -1.48
N VAL A 26 -7.73 7.41 -1.73
CA VAL A 26 -8.44 8.12 -0.66
C VAL A 26 -9.71 7.34 -0.37
N VAL A 27 -9.80 6.81 0.85
CA VAL A 27 -10.98 6.10 1.33
C VAL A 27 -11.57 6.89 2.48
N HIS A 28 -12.88 7.12 2.45
CA HIS A 28 -13.60 7.75 3.54
C HIS A 28 -14.79 6.90 3.99
N ASP A 29 -15.20 7.09 5.23
CA ASP A 29 -16.44 6.50 5.76
C ASP A 29 -17.65 7.43 5.53
N ALA A 30 -18.80 7.06 6.12
CA ALA A 30 -20.04 7.82 6.01
C ALA A 30 -19.95 9.21 6.68
N GLU A 31 -19.01 9.39 7.61
CA GLU A 31 -18.71 10.67 8.28
C GLU A 31 -17.63 11.47 7.55
N TYR A 32 -17.24 11.07 6.33
CA TYR A 32 -16.19 11.70 5.51
C TYR A 32 -14.80 11.71 6.14
N ARG A 33 -14.53 10.82 7.10
CA ARG A 33 -13.19 10.72 7.70
C ARG A 33 -12.28 9.90 6.78
N ILE A 34 -11.08 10.40 6.50
CA ILE A 34 -10.11 9.76 5.63
C ILE A 34 -9.33 8.66 6.36
N MET A 35 -9.24 7.49 5.75
CA MET A 35 -8.42 6.38 6.22
C MET A 35 -6.93 6.61 5.94
N LEU A 36 -6.12 6.50 6.99
CA LEU A 36 -4.66 6.51 6.94
C LEU A 36 -4.10 5.23 7.58
N LEU A 37 -2.98 4.77 7.04
CA LEU A 37 -2.23 3.62 7.52
C LEU A 37 -0.93 4.07 8.18
N ARG A 38 -0.54 3.41 9.28
CA ARG A 38 0.73 3.67 9.96
C ARG A 38 1.85 2.84 9.35
N THR A 39 2.83 3.53 8.79
CA THR A 39 4.05 2.96 8.22
C THR A 39 4.99 2.41 9.31
N SER A 40 5.99 1.62 8.90
CA SER A 40 7.05 1.14 9.80
C SER A 40 7.92 2.26 10.37
N SER A 41 8.04 3.40 9.68
CA SER A 41 8.69 4.61 10.22
C SER A 41 7.81 5.39 11.20
N GLY A 42 6.57 4.95 11.42
CA GLY A 42 5.62 5.58 12.33
C GLY A 42 4.83 6.75 11.72
N ALA A 43 5.13 7.12 10.47
CA ALA A 43 4.38 8.12 9.71
C ALA A 43 3.01 7.58 9.27
N TRP A 44 2.06 8.49 9.07
CA TRP A 44 0.75 8.19 8.51
C TRP A 44 0.76 8.42 7.00
N GLN A 45 0.21 7.48 6.23
CA GLN A 45 0.11 7.58 4.78
C GLN A 45 -1.23 7.07 4.27
N TRP A 46 -1.52 7.36 3.02
CA TRP A 46 -2.69 6.81 2.33
C TRP A 46 -2.42 5.34 2.00
N PRO A 47 -3.45 4.48 1.95
CA PRO A 47 -3.30 3.14 1.38
C PRO A 47 -2.79 3.25 -0.05
N GLY A 48 -1.72 2.52 -0.37
CA GLY A 48 -1.07 2.63 -1.65
C GLY A 48 0.29 1.96 -1.66
N GLY A 49 0.83 1.78 -2.86
CA GLY A 49 2.07 1.05 -3.06
C GLY A 49 2.54 1.05 -4.50
N GLY A 50 3.57 0.25 -4.73
CA GLY A 50 4.17 0.08 -6.04
C GLY A 50 3.26 -0.75 -6.95
N HIS A 51 3.24 -0.37 -8.20
CA HIS A 51 2.71 -1.16 -9.29
C HIS A 51 3.58 -2.41 -9.54
N ASP A 52 2.94 -3.54 -9.84
CA ASP A 52 3.56 -4.81 -10.20
C ASP A 52 3.41 -5.10 -11.70
N GLU A 53 4.36 -5.82 -12.31
CA GLU A 53 4.32 -6.12 -13.75
C GLU A 53 3.01 -6.79 -14.18
N GLY A 54 2.37 -6.24 -15.23
CA GLY A 54 1.12 -6.78 -15.78
C GLY A 54 -0.15 -6.32 -15.05
N GLU A 55 -0.02 -5.54 -13.98
CA GLU A 55 -1.13 -4.87 -13.31
C GLU A 55 -1.47 -3.53 -14.03
N ASP A 56 -2.61 -2.88 -13.74
CA ASP A 56 -2.81 -1.46 -14.04
C ASP A 56 -2.89 -0.63 -12.74
N LEU A 57 -2.86 0.69 -12.85
CA LEU A 57 -2.87 1.56 -11.65
C LEU A 57 -4.15 1.41 -10.81
N TRP A 58 -5.28 1.06 -11.42
CA TRP A 58 -6.54 0.83 -10.69
C TRP A 58 -6.47 -0.47 -9.88
N GLN A 59 -5.99 -1.55 -10.51
CA GLN A 59 -5.75 -2.83 -9.85
C GLN A 59 -4.74 -2.68 -8.71
N THR A 60 -3.65 -1.93 -8.91
CA THR A 60 -2.69 -1.57 -7.87
C THR A 60 -3.38 -0.87 -6.70
N ALA A 61 -4.20 0.15 -6.97
CA ALA A 61 -4.92 0.90 -5.93
C ALA A 61 -5.85 0.00 -5.11
N VAL A 62 -6.65 -0.85 -5.76
CA VAL A 62 -7.58 -1.77 -5.09
C VAL A 62 -6.81 -2.78 -4.23
N ARG A 63 -5.76 -3.40 -4.78
CA ARG A 63 -4.94 -4.38 -4.07
C ARG A 63 -4.29 -3.77 -2.84
N GLU A 64 -3.61 -2.63 -2.99
CA GLU A 64 -2.91 -1.97 -1.87
C GLU A 64 -3.87 -1.45 -0.81
N THR A 65 -5.07 -1.00 -1.21
CA THR A 65 -6.11 -0.60 -0.27
C THR A 65 -6.56 -1.78 0.59
N TYR A 66 -6.85 -2.93 -0.04
CA TYR A 66 -7.27 -4.14 0.67
C TYR A 66 -6.14 -4.72 1.53
N SER A 67 -4.96 -4.93 0.95
CA SER A 67 -3.79 -5.47 1.66
C SER A 67 -3.38 -4.59 2.83
N GLY A 68 -3.27 -3.28 2.64
CA GLY A 68 -2.87 -2.32 3.66
C GLY A 68 -3.88 -2.23 4.81
N SER A 69 -5.18 -2.18 4.51
CA SER A 69 -6.23 -2.13 5.52
C SER A 69 -6.35 -3.44 6.30
N ALA A 70 -6.27 -4.60 5.65
CA ALA A 70 -6.30 -5.90 6.31
C ALA A 70 -5.10 -6.08 7.26
N GLN A 71 -3.91 -5.70 6.81
CA GLN A 71 -2.70 -5.78 7.63
C GLN A 71 -2.74 -4.79 8.81
N ALA A 72 -3.33 -3.62 8.61
CA ALA A 72 -3.54 -2.66 9.69
C ALA A 72 -4.62 -3.12 10.69
N GLY A 73 -5.66 -3.83 10.24
CA GLY A 73 -6.68 -4.43 11.11
C GLY A 73 -6.15 -5.49 12.08
N GLN A 74 -5.02 -6.13 11.77
CA GLN A 74 -4.34 -7.08 12.65
C GLN A 74 -3.55 -6.41 13.80
N GLN A 75 -3.30 -5.10 13.72
CA GLN A 75 -2.54 -4.35 14.71
C GLN A 75 -3.31 -3.11 15.16
N PRO A 76 -3.89 -3.11 16.38
CA PRO A 76 -4.58 -1.95 16.93
C PRO A 76 -3.71 -0.68 16.82
N GLY A 77 -4.29 0.40 16.30
CA GLY A 77 -3.59 1.68 16.14
C GLY A 77 -2.77 1.85 14.86
N ARG A 78 -2.82 0.91 13.90
CA ARG A 78 -2.27 1.13 12.54
C ARG A 78 -3.24 1.76 11.56
N VAL A 79 -4.51 1.84 11.89
CA VAL A 79 -5.53 2.58 11.11
C VAL A 79 -5.90 3.84 11.86
N ARG A 80 -6.03 4.94 11.15
CA ARG A 80 -6.60 6.19 11.69
C ARG A 80 -7.59 6.78 10.69
N LEU A 81 -8.70 7.29 11.23
CA LEU A 81 -9.67 8.09 10.50
C LEU A 81 -9.44 9.57 10.90
N VAL A 82 -9.30 10.46 9.90
CA VAL A 82 -9.05 11.89 10.11
C VAL A 82 -10.10 12.74 9.39
N THR A 83 -10.58 13.80 10.03
CA THR A 83 -11.50 14.80 9.44
C THR A 83 -10.74 15.91 8.76
#